data_AF-A0A6G3MJK7-F1
#
_entry.id   AF-A0A6G3MJK7-F1
#
_cell.length_a   1.000
_cell.length_b   1.000
_cell.length_c   1.000
_cell.angle_alpha   90.00
_cell.angle_beta   90.00
_cell.angle_gamma   90.00
#
_symmetry.space_group_name_H-M   'P 1'
#
loop_
_entity.id
_entity.type
_entity.pdbx_description
1 polymer ?
#
loop_
_entity_poly.entity_id
_entity_poly.type
_entity_poly.pdbx_seq_one_letter_code
_entity_poly.pdbx_strand_id
1 'polypeptide(L)'
;IKYNVECPLFYHKLYHHLVVQNEKLIQSDVKMKFWHVVEKVLQSTHLPTYIVASFIKILSRKAIFADLPDVIIILNVVGKLLSLHEPTRFLLNTPNKSGNEDLFDYSQSDFSKNNIMASFLWEFNTLLNHYNIYVRETIKSFLEDSKNAWNWRLTYLKVPNSYESVDYHSIATKTLLNQHPIKCDMQIKTMPSSLFNSDSAFKLLI
;
A
#
# COMPACT_ATOMS: atom_id res chain seq x y z
N ILE A 1 21.61 15.69 -13.58
CA ILE A 1 22.13 16.35 -12.37
C ILE A 1 22.80 17.63 -12.85
N LYS A 2 22.05 18.73 -13.04
CA LYS A 2 22.58 19.95 -13.69
C LYS A 2 23.20 20.94 -12.69
N TYR A 3 22.90 20.80 -11.40
CA TYR A 3 23.54 21.52 -10.30
C TYR A 3 23.58 20.59 -9.08
N ASN A 4 24.75 20.39 -8.48
CA ASN A 4 24.94 19.55 -7.28
C ASN A 4 24.55 20.33 -6.02
N VAL A 5 23.28 20.73 -5.93
CA VAL A 5 22.74 21.45 -4.77
C VAL A 5 22.43 20.42 -3.69
N GLU A 6 23.23 20.40 -2.64
CA GLU A 6 22.99 19.56 -1.47
C GLU A 6 21.90 20.17 -0.60
N CYS A 7 20.83 19.42 -0.35
CA CYS A 7 19.80 19.82 0.60
C CYS A 7 20.20 19.31 1.99
N PRO A 8 20.47 20.20 2.97
CA PRO A 8 20.82 19.75 4.31
C PRO A 8 19.64 19.01 4.95
N LEU A 9 19.95 17.89 5.60
CA LEU A 9 19.01 17.02 6.31
C LEU A 9 17.83 16.54 5.44
N PHE A 10 18.08 16.34 4.14
CA PHE A 10 17.06 15.94 3.17
C PHE A 10 16.20 14.75 3.65
N TYR A 11 16.81 13.67 4.16
CA TYR A 11 16.07 12.49 4.61
C TYR A 11 15.20 12.75 5.84
N HIS A 12 15.63 13.62 6.76
CA HIS A 12 14.81 14.00 7.92
C HIS A 12 13.56 14.77 7.47
N LYS A 13 13.72 15.68 6.50
CA LYS A 13 12.59 16.41 5.91
C LYS A 13 11.64 15.47 5.19
N LEU A 14 12.18 14.51 4.43
CA LEU A 14 11.36 13.51 3.75
C LEU A 14 10.60 12.61 4.73
N TYR A 15 11.26 12.15 5.79
CA TYR A 15 10.66 11.38 6.88
C TYR A 15 9.49 12.15 7.51
N HIS A 16 9.75 13.38 7.97
CA HIS A 16 8.74 14.23 8.59
C HIS A 16 7.56 14.49 7.64
N HIS A 17 7.85 14.72 6.35
CA HIS A 17 6.80 14.90 5.35
C HIS A 17 5.92 13.66 5.25
N LEU A 18 6.49 12.46 5.08
CA LEU A 18 5.73 11.20 5.02
C LEU A 18 4.86 10.98 6.27
N VAL A 19 5.36 11.38 7.44
CA VAL A 19 4.68 11.28 8.73
C VAL A 19 3.49 12.23 8.86
N VAL A 20 3.66 13.50 8.47
CA VAL A 20 2.66 14.57 8.69
C VAL A 20 1.65 14.69 7.54
N GLN A 21 1.97 14.19 6.35
CA GLN A 21 1.12 14.32 5.16
C GLN A 21 -0.28 13.72 5.34
N ASN A 22 -1.30 14.59 5.28
CA ASN A 22 -2.71 14.21 5.15
C ASN A 22 -3.09 14.04 3.68
N GLU A 23 -3.32 12.79 3.26
CA GLU A 23 -3.46 12.42 1.85
C GLU A 23 -4.80 12.81 1.19
N LYS A 24 -5.81 13.16 2.00
CA LYS A 24 -7.20 13.36 1.55
C LYS A 24 -7.40 14.56 0.61
N LEU A 25 -6.41 15.44 0.48
CA LEU A 25 -6.53 16.70 -0.28
C LEU A 25 -5.63 16.75 -1.52
N ILE A 26 -4.84 15.70 -1.79
CA ILE A 26 -3.83 15.70 -2.86
C ILE A 26 -4.38 14.97 -4.09
N GLN A 27 -4.26 15.61 -5.26
CA GLN A 27 -4.60 15.01 -6.55
C GLN A 27 -3.74 13.75 -6.84
N SER A 28 -4.35 12.74 -7.45
CA SER A 28 -3.72 11.46 -7.80
C SER A 28 -2.44 11.62 -8.62
N ASP A 29 -2.42 12.50 -9.62
CA ASP A 29 -1.24 12.74 -10.46
C ASP A 29 -0.04 13.28 -9.68
N VAL A 30 -0.30 14.14 -8.68
CA VAL A 30 0.73 14.70 -7.82
C VAL A 30 1.25 13.61 -6.88
N LYS A 31 0.36 12.77 -6.34
CA LYS A 31 0.76 11.63 -5.51
C LYS A 31 1.63 10.63 -6.29
N MET A 32 1.33 10.33 -7.56
CA MET A 32 2.17 9.42 -8.37
C MET A 32 3.58 9.95 -8.54
N LYS A 33 3.69 11.23 -8.91
CA LYS A 33 4.99 11.89 -9.04
C LYS A 33 5.76 11.83 -7.74
N PHE A 34 5.08 12.04 -6.61
CA PHE A 34 5.68 11.91 -5.29
C PHE A 34 6.19 10.48 -5.03
N TRP A 35 5.37 9.45 -5.25
CA TRP A 35 5.79 8.06 -5.04
C TRP A 35 6.96 7.63 -5.91
N HIS A 36 6.99 8.06 -7.18
CA HIS A 36 8.15 7.81 -8.05
C HIS A 36 9.42 8.52 -7.56
N VAL A 37 9.30 9.72 -7.00
CA VAL A 37 10.44 10.43 -6.40
C VAL A 37 10.90 9.70 -5.13
N VAL A 38 9.99 9.31 -4.24
CA VAL A 38 10.30 8.54 -3.03
C VAL A 38 11.01 7.25 -3.38
N GLU A 39 10.45 6.48 -4.32
CA GLU A 39 11.02 5.24 -4.81
C GLU A 39 12.47 5.45 -5.29
N LYS A 40 12.68 6.44 -6.16
CA LYS A 40 13.99 6.72 -6.76
C LYS A 40 15.03 7.17 -5.73
N VAL A 41 14.61 7.98 -4.77
CA VAL A 41 15.47 8.52 -3.72
C VAL A 41 15.91 7.42 -2.76
N LEU A 42 14.97 6.55 -2.34
CA LEU A 42 15.26 5.47 -1.40
C LEU A 42 16.02 4.29 -2.02
N GLN A 43 16.10 4.21 -3.35
CA GLN A 43 16.96 3.27 -4.08
C GLN A 43 18.45 3.64 -4.10
N SER A 44 18.83 4.75 -3.47
CA SER A 44 20.22 5.16 -3.39
C SER A 44 21.07 4.11 -2.65
N THR A 45 22.17 3.69 -3.28
CA THR A 45 23.10 2.67 -2.74
C THR A 45 23.87 3.13 -1.50
N HIS A 46 24.00 4.44 -1.29
CA HIS A 46 24.78 5.04 -0.21
C HIS A 46 23.99 5.30 1.08
N LEU A 47 22.77 4.75 1.18
CA LEU A 47 21.93 4.90 2.36
C LEU A 47 22.35 3.92 3.46
N PRO A 48 22.59 4.38 4.69
CA PRO A 48 22.84 3.47 5.81
C PRO A 48 21.57 2.70 6.15
N THR A 49 21.74 1.45 6.59
CA THR A 49 20.65 0.49 6.83
C THR A 49 19.57 1.03 7.77
N TYR A 50 19.93 1.74 8.84
CA TYR A 50 18.96 2.26 9.80
C TYR A 50 18.02 3.30 9.20
N ILE A 51 18.48 4.12 8.23
CA ILE A 51 17.62 5.10 7.53
C ILE A 51 16.60 4.37 6.68
N VAL A 52 17.07 3.42 5.84
CA VAL A 52 16.17 2.64 4.97
C VAL A 52 15.17 1.83 5.79
N ALA A 53 15.62 1.17 6.86
CA ALA A 53 14.76 0.43 7.78
C ALA A 53 13.67 1.34 8.38
N SER A 54 14.02 2.58 8.74
CA SER A 54 13.07 3.54 9.29
C SER A 54 12.00 3.94 8.28
N PHE A 55 12.39 4.16 7.02
CA PHE A 55 11.44 4.42 5.94
C PHE A 55 10.54 3.22 5.68
N ILE A 56 11.09 2.00 5.62
CA ILE A 56 10.31 0.77 5.46
C ILE A 56 9.24 0.66 6.55
N LYS A 57 9.63 0.90 7.81
CA LYS A 57 8.73 0.84 8.96
C LYS A 57 7.59 1.87 8.89
N ILE A 58 7.91 3.14 8.59
CA ILE A 58 6.88 4.18 8.40
C ILE A 58 5.95 3.85 7.25
N LEU A 59 6.52 3.48 6.09
CA LEU A 59 5.73 3.16 4.91
C LEU A 59 4.76 2.02 5.20
N SER A 60 5.23 0.98 5.89
CA SER A 60 4.38 -0.13 6.33
C SER A 60 3.29 0.31 7.30
N ARG A 61 3.60 1.21 8.25
CA ARG A 61 2.59 1.81 9.16
C ARG A 61 1.55 2.62 8.40
N LYS A 62 2.01 3.41 7.43
CA LYS A 62 1.17 4.25 6.58
C LYS A 62 0.23 3.42 5.70
N ALA A 63 0.71 2.29 5.18
CA ALA A 63 -0.09 1.35 4.40
C ALA A 63 -1.29 0.76 5.16
N ILE A 64 -1.28 0.75 6.51
CA ILE A 64 -2.46 0.29 7.28
C ILE A 64 -3.63 1.28 7.15
N PHE A 65 -3.33 2.58 7.05
CA PHE A 65 -4.34 3.64 7.07
C PHE A 65 -4.61 4.25 5.68
N ALA A 66 -3.85 3.87 4.67
CA ALA A 66 -3.96 4.41 3.33
C ALA A 66 -5.07 3.73 2.51
N ASP A 67 -5.51 4.40 1.45
CA ASP A 67 -6.46 3.84 0.48
C ASP A 67 -5.80 2.74 -0.36
N LEU A 68 -6.58 1.81 -0.92
CA LEU A 68 -6.06 0.67 -1.69
C LEU A 68 -4.96 0.97 -2.72
N PRO A 69 -5.09 1.98 -3.60
CA PRO A 69 -4.05 2.23 -4.58
C PRO A 69 -2.74 2.67 -3.92
N ASP A 70 -2.84 3.48 -2.85
CA ASP A 70 -1.69 3.91 -2.05
C ASP A 70 -1.05 2.71 -1.35
N VAL A 71 -1.84 1.80 -0.76
CA VAL A 71 -1.32 0.55 -0.17
C VAL A 71 -0.52 -0.28 -1.17
N ILE A 72 -1.06 -0.50 -2.38
CA ILE A 72 -0.39 -1.28 -3.42
C ILE A 72 0.93 -0.62 -3.84
N ILE A 73 0.93 0.70 -4.05
CA ILE A 73 2.14 1.45 -4.40
C ILE A 73 3.18 1.35 -3.29
N ILE A 74 2.78 1.59 -2.04
CA ILE A 74 3.65 1.53 -0.88
C ILE A 74 4.29 0.14 -0.74
N LEU A 75 3.51 -0.94 -0.90
CA LEU A 75 4.03 -2.30 -0.79
C LEU A 75 5.04 -2.63 -1.89
N ASN A 76 4.83 -2.13 -3.11
CA ASN A 76 5.81 -2.27 -4.18
C ASN A 76 7.13 -1.54 -3.85
N VAL A 77 7.04 -0.33 -3.30
CA VAL A 77 8.22 0.43 -2.85
C VAL A 77 8.93 -0.34 -1.72
N VAL A 78 8.20 -0.75 -0.68
CA VAL A 78 8.76 -1.47 0.48
C VAL A 78 9.42 -2.77 0.06
N GLY A 79 8.75 -3.59 -0.75
CA GLY A 79 9.31 -4.85 -1.24
C GLY A 79 10.58 -4.63 -2.06
N LYS A 80 10.63 -3.56 -2.87
CA LYS A 80 11.84 -3.19 -3.62
C LYS A 80 12.99 -2.76 -2.71
N LEU A 81 12.71 -2.03 -1.62
CA LEU A 81 13.73 -1.66 -0.62
C LEU A 81 14.26 -2.88 0.14
N LEU A 82 13.39 -3.80 0.54
CA LEU A 82 13.77 -5.06 1.19
C LEU A 82 14.59 -5.98 0.26
N SER A 83 14.28 -5.98 -1.04
CA SER A 83 15.07 -6.68 -2.05
C SER A 83 16.44 -6.04 -2.25
N LEU A 84 16.51 -4.71 -2.40
CA LEU A 84 17.75 -3.98 -2.68
C LEU A 84 18.70 -3.94 -1.48
N HIS A 85 18.18 -3.70 -0.28
CA HIS A 85 18.95 -3.56 0.95
C HIS A 85 18.76 -4.80 1.84
N GLU A 86 19.42 -5.91 1.49
CA GLU A 86 19.36 -7.16 2.25
C GLU A 86 19.51 -6.99 3.78
N PRO A 87 20.40 -6.12 4.32
CA PRO A 87 20.52 -5.95 5.76
C PRO A 87 19.21 -5.53 6.44
N THR A 88 18.28 -4.86 5.76
CA THR A 88 17.00 -4.42 6.33
C THR A 88 16.02 -5.57 6.60
N ARG A 89 16.27 -6.77 6.07
CA ARG A 89 15.42 -7.96 6.26
C ARG A 89 15.36 -8.43 7.71
N PHE A 90 16.24 -7.96 8.60
CA PHE A 90 16.10 -8.20 10.04
C PHE A 90 14.71 -7.80 10.56
N LEU A 91 14.08 -6.80 9.94
CA LEU A 91 12.74 -6.32 10.29
C LEU A 91 11.64 -7.37 10.11
N LEU A 92 11.85 -8.36 9.23
CA LEU A 92 10.87 -9.43 8.98
C LEU A 92 10.93 -10.52 10.06
N ASN A 93 12.06 -10.61 10.76
CA ASN A 93 12.23 -11.58 11.83
C ASN A 93 11.51 -11.10 13.09
N THR A 94 10.35 -11.68 13.37
CA THR A 94 9.65 -11.41 14.63
C THR A 94 10.39 -12.13 15.76
N PRO A 95 10.83 -11.44 16.82
CA PRO A 95 11.47 -12.10 17.95
C PRO A 95 10.46 -13.03 18.64
N ASN A 96 10.87 -14.27 18.93
CA ASN A 96 10.08 -15.23 19.75
C ASN A 96 9.94 -14.80 21.23
N LYS A 97 10.21 -13.53 21.55
CA LYS A 97 10.22 -13.01 22.91
C LYS A 97 8.83 -12.53 23.27
N SER A 98 8.11 -13.38 24.00
CA SER A 98 6.85 -13.07 24.66
C SER A 98 6.98 -11.78 25.50
N GLY A 99 6.41 -10.67 25.01
CA GLY A 99 6.22 -9.45 25.81
C GLY A 99 7.05 -8.22 25.47
N ASN A 100 7.82 -8.20 24.37
CA ASN A 100 8.54 -6.99 23.98
C ASN A 100 7.66 -6.08 23.11
N GLU A 101 7.20 -4.96 23.69
CA GLU A 101 6.61 -3.85 22.93
C GLU A 101 7.61 -3.31 21.88
N ASP A 102 7.09 -2.88 20.74
CA ASP A 102 7.89 -2.30 19.66
C ASP A 102 8.50 -0.96 20.11
N LEU A 103 9.83 -0.90 20.17
CA LEU A 103 10.58 0.27 20.69
C LEU A 103 10.68 1.43 19.68
N PHE A 104 10.14 1.27 18.48
CA PHE A 104 10.23 2.29 17.43
C PHE A 104 9.33 3.50 17.71
N ASP A 105 9.95 4.67 17.83
CA ASP A 105 9.24 5.94 17.95
C ASP A 105 9.06 6.61 16.58
N TYR A 106 7.80 6.73 16.16
CA TYR A 106 7.39 7.35 14.89
C TYR A 106 7.45 8.88 14.91
N SER A 107 7.35 9.50 16.09
CA SER A 107 7.36 10.96 16.22
C SER A 107 8.76 11.54 16.03
N GLN A 108 9.80 10.72 16.21
CA GLN A 108 11.17 11.15 16.20
C GLN A 108 11.77 11.16 14.79
N SER A 109 12.03 12.34 14.25
CA SER A 109 12.68 12.51 12.95
C SER A 109 14.16 12.11 12.93
N ASP A 110 14.81 12.01 14.09
CA ASP A 110 16.21 11.62 14.21
C ASP A 110 16.36 10.10 14.10
N PHE A 111 16.87 9.63 12.96
CA PHE A 111 17.09 8.21 12.69
C PHE A 111 18.03 7.51 13.67
N SER A 112 18.89 8.24 14.37
CA SER A 112 19.84 7.65 15.32
C SER A 112 19.22 7.29 16.67
N LYS A 113 18.09 7.90 17.05
CA LYS A 113 17.44 7.62 18.35
C LYS A 113 16.05 6.98 18.24
N ASN A 114 15.59 6.67 17.03
CA ASN A 114 14.28 6.07 16.79
C ASN A 114 14.23 4.54 17.06
N ASN A 115 15.34 3.95 17.55
CA ASN A 115 15.48 2.55 17.94
C ASN A 115 15.04 1.52 16.88
N ILE A 116 15.12 1.87 15.59
CA ILE A 116 14.65 1.02 14.50
C ILE A 116 15.32 -0.37 14.45
N MET A 117 16.58 -0.48 14.85
CA MET A 117 17.33 -1.75 14.81
C MET A 117 16.78 -2.81 15.78
N ALA A 118 16.05 -2.39 16.81
CA ALA A 118 15.42 -3.29 17.79
C ALA A 118 13.94 -3.57 17.46
N SER A 119 13.41 -2.96 16.39
CA SER A 119 12.02 -3.07 15.94
C SER A 119 11.83 -4.18 14.91
N PHE A 120 10.58 -4.56 14.65
CA PHE A 120 10.15 -5.57 13.68
C PHE A 120 8.86 -5.12 12.97
N LEU A 121 8.53 -5.67 11.80
CA LEU A 121 7.39 -5.26 10.96
C LEU A 121 6.09 -5.99 11.32
N TRP A 122 5.51 -5.69 12.48
CA TRP A 122 4.20 -6.24 12.85
C TRP A 122 3.07 -5.77 11.91
N GLU A 123 3.26 -4.64 11.23
CA GLU A 123 2.29 -4.07 10.29
C GLU A 123 1.94 -5.04 9.15
N PHE A 124 2.90 -5.88 8.74
CA PHE A 124 2.67 -6.91 7.74
C PHE A 124 1.65 -7.95 8.23
N ASN A 125 1.69 -8.31 9.52
CA ASN A 125 0.70 -9.22 10.09
C ASN A 125 -0.71 -8.63 10.06
N THR A 126 -0.85 -7.31 10.23
CA THR A 126 -2.14 -6.63 10.05
C THR A 126 -2.60 -6.66 8.59
N LEU A 127 -1.69 -6.39 7.64
CA LEU A 127 -1.99 -6.38 6.21
C LEU A 127 -2.29 -7.78 5.62
N LEU A 128 -1.86 -8.86 6.27
CA LEU A 128 -2.26 -10.23 5.88
C LEU A 128 -3.77 -10.46 5.93
N ASN A 129 -4.49 -9.70 6.76
CA ASN A 129 -5.95 -9.77 6.87
C ASN A 129 -6.66 -8.70 6.02
N HIS A 130 -5.95 -8.04 5.11
CA HIS A 130 -6.53 -7.03 4.23
C HIS A 130 -7.55 -7.65 3.25
N TYR A 131 -8.63 -6.93 2.93
CA TYR A 131 -9.70 -7.46 2.07
C TYR A 131 -9.24 -7.78 0.65
N ASN A 132 -8.28 -7.01 0.12
CA ASN A 132 -7.75 -7.20 -1.21
C ASN A 132 -6.76 -8.39 -1.26
N ILE A 133 -7.00 -9.35 -2.15
CA ILE A 133 -6.16 -10.56 -2.31
C ILE A 133 -4.73 -10.21 -2.71
N TYR A 134 -4.53 -9.26 -3.63
CA TYR A 134 -3.19 -8.89 -4.10
C TYR A 134 -2.29 -8.39 -2.95
N VAL A 135 -2.85 -7.58 -2.05
CA VAL A 135 -2.15 -7.11 -0.85
C VAL A 135 -1.70 -8.30 0.02
N ARG A 136 -2.61 -9.24 0.29
CA ARG A 136 -2.31 -10.42 1.10
C ARG A 136 -1.23 -11.30 0.49
N GLU A 137 -1.35 -11.63 -0.79
CA GLU A 137 -0.38 -12.47 -1.49
C GLU A 137 0.99 -11.80 -1.58
N THR A 138 1.03 -10.48 -1.77
CA THR A 138 2.28 -9.71 -1.76
C THR A 138 2.98 -9.82 -0.41
N ILE A 139 2.25 -9.63 0.70
CA ILE A 139 2.82 -9.76 2.05
C ILE A 139 3.24 -11.19 2.36
N LYS A 140 2.43 -12.20 2.03
CA LYS A 140 2.81 -13.62 2.19
C LYS A 140 4.12 -13.89 1.47
N SER A 141 4.27 -13.39 0.24
CA SER A 141 5.51 -13.54 -0.51
C SER A 141 6.71 -12.89 0.20
N PHE A 142 6.51 -11.79 0.94
CA PHE A 142 7.60 -11.16 1.71
C PHE A 142 7.99 -11.98 2.94
N LEU A 143 7.05 -12.70 3.55
CA LEU A 143 7.31 -13.56 4.71
C LEU A 143 7.89 -14.93 4.33
N GLU A 144 7.70 -15.36 3.08
CA GLU A 144 8.31 -16.59 2.56
C GLU A 144 9.83 -16.40 2.37
N ASP A 145 10.57 -16.75 3.43
CA ASP A 145 12.03 -16.70 3.56
C ASP A 145 12.77 -17.70 2.67
N SER A 146 12.80 -17.45 1.36
CA SER A 146 13.83 -18.03 0.49
C SER A 146 14.71 -16.92 -0.05
N LYS A 147 16.03 -17.01 0.19
CA LYS A 147 17.03 -16.04 -0.30
C LYS A 147 16.94 -15.83 -1.81
N ASN A 148 16.67 -16.89 -2.56
CA ASN A 148 16.48 -16.85 -4.01
C ASN A 148 15.25 -16.05 -4.43
N ALA A 149 14.27 -15.90 -3.53
CA ALA A 149 13.03 -15.27 -3.90
C ALA A 149 13.06 -13.74 -3.95
N TRP A 150 13.95 -13.12 -3.17
CA TRP A 150 14.13 -11.67 -3.19
C TRP A 150 14.68 -11.15 -4.52
N ASN A 151 15.50 -11.94 -5.21
CA ASN A 151 16.13 -11.55 -6.48
C ASN A 151 15.13 -11.52 -7.64
N TRP A 152 14.21 -12.49 -7.74
CA TRP A 152 13.21 -12.50 -8.83
C TRP A 152 12.10 -11.48 -8.61
N ARG A 153 11.80 -11.12 -7.35
CA ARG A 153 10.73 -10.17 -6.98
C ARG A 153 10.94 -8.77 -7.53
N LEU A 154 12.18 -8.32 -7.67
CA LEU A 154 12.52 -7.02 -8.28
C LEU A 154 11.96 -6.86 -9.71
N THR A 155 11.74 -7.96 -10.42
CA THR A 155 11.20 -7.96 -11.79
C THR A 155 9.72 -7.59 -11.82
N TYR A 156 8.96 -7.94 -10.78
CA TYR A 156 7.50 -7.83 -10.73
C TYR A 156 7.02 -6.67 -9.84
N LEU A 157 7.78 -6.29 -8.82
CA LEU A 157 7.48 -5.16 -7.94
C LEU A 157 7.86 -3.85 -8.63
N LYS A 158 6.90 -3.27 -9.35
CA LYS A 158 7.05 -1.97 -10.01
C LYS A 158 5.96 -1.04 -9.54
N VAL A 159 6.34 0.19 -9.20
CA VAL A 159 5.36 1.26 -8.97
C VAL A 159 4.61 1.48 -10.29
N PRO A 160 3.27 1.46 -10.27
CA PRO A 160 2.46 1.71 -11.46
C PRO A 160 2.73 3.11 -12.04
N ASN A 161 2.40 3.35 -13.30
CA ASN A 161 2.56 4.68 -13.91
C ASN A 161 1.40 5.64 -13.59
N SER A 162 0.23 5.10 -13.22
CA SER A 162 -0.99 5.88 -12.91
C SER A 162 -1.84 5.20 -11.83
N TYR A 163 -2.59 6.01 -11.06
CA TYR A 163 -3.56 5.50 -10.06
C TYR A 163 -4.67 4.67 -10.72
N GLU A 164 -5.11 5.04 -11.91
CA GLU A 164 -6.17 4.32 -12.66
C GLU A 164 -5.88 2.83 -12.84
N SER A 165 -4.61 2.41 -12.84
CA SER A 165 -4.24 0.99 -12.94
C SER A 165 -4.52 0.18 -11.67
N VAL A 166 -4.53 0.86 -10.51
CA VAL A 166 -4.68 0.33 -9.14
C VAL A 166 -5.94 0.84 -8.44
N ASP A 167 -6.73 1.69 -9.10
CA ASP A 167 -7.99 2.18 -8.58
C ASP A 167 -9.02 1.07 -8.38
N TYR A 168 -9.92 1.29 -7.42
CA TYR A 168 -11.01 0.37 -7.09
C TYR A 168 -11.84 -0.02 -8.31
N HIS A 169 -12.18 0.94 -9.17
CA HIS A 169 -12.96 0.68 -10.38
C HIS A 169 -12.22 -0.25 -11.35
N SER A 170 -10.92 -0.03 -11.55
CA SER A 170 -10.07 -0.85 -12.41
C SER A 170 -9.91 -2.27 -11.87
N ILE A 171 -9.74 -2.41 -10.55
CA ILE A 171 -9.64 -3.73 -9.91
C ILE A 171 -10.98 -4.46 -9.97
N ALA A 172 -12.09 -3.76 -9.70
CA ALA A 172 -13.42 -4.34 -9.77
C ALA A 172 -13.77 -4.80 -11.19
N THR A 173 -13.54 -3.96 -12.20
CA THR A 173 -13.77 -4.31 -13.61
C THR A 173 -12.91 -5.49 -14.04
N LYS A 174 -11.61 -5.52 -13.71
CA LYS A 174 -10.75 -6.69 -13.97
C LYS A 174 -11.26 -7.96 -13.30
N THR A 175 -11.71 -7.86 -12.06
CA THR A 175 -12.26 -9.00 -11.31
C THR A 175 -13.55 -9.51 -11.96
N LEU A 176 -14.44 -8.60 -12.36
CA LEU A 176 -15.70 -8.91 -13.05
C LEU A 176 -15.49 -9.51 -14.44
N LEU A 177 -14.46 -9.07 -15.17
CA LEU A 177 -14.10 -9.62 -16.48
C LEU A 177 -13.42 -11.00 -16.37
N ASN A 178 -12.65 -11.22 -15.30
CA ASN A 178 -11.94 -12.48 -15.05
C ASN A 178 -12.83 -13.56 -14.44
N GLN A 179 -13.84 -13.17 -13.66
CA GLN A 179 -14.94 -14.05 -13.30
C GLN A 179 -15.75 -14.30 -14.57
N HIS A 180 -16.07 -15.56 -14.88
CA HIS A 180 -16.97 -15.90 -15.99
C HIS A 180 -18.13 -14.91 -16.07
N PRO A 181 -18.59 -14.50 -17.27
CA PRO A 181 -19.56 -13.43 -17.43
C PRO A 181 -20.68 -13.68 -16.44
N ILE A 182 -20.80 -12.80 -15.45
CA ILE A 182 -21.91 -12.83 -14.52
C ILE A 182 -23.11 -12.69 -15.45
N LYS A 183 -23.82 -13.79 -15.68
CA LYS A 183 -25.20 -13.71 -16.15
C LYS A 183 -25.91 -12.98 -15.03
N CYS A 184 -25.92 -11.66 -15.12
CA CYS A 184 -26.99 -10.89 -14.54
C CYS A 184 -28.21 -11.37 -15.31
N ASP A 185 -28.85 -12.43 -14.81
CA ASP A 185 -30.24 -12.71 -15.10
C ASP A 185 -31.03 -11.56 -14.46
N MET A 186 -30.91 -10.38 -15.06
CA MET A 186 -31.93 -9.36 -15.07
C MET A 186 -33.09 -9.98 -15.85
N GLN A 187 -33.74 -10.99 -15.26
CA GLN A 187 -35.16 -11.11 -15.41
C GLN A 187 -35.72 -9.83 -14.79
N ILE A 188 -35.71 -8.76 -15.59
CA ILE A 188 -36.77 -7.79 -15.51
C ILE A 188 -38.01 -8.66 -15.67
N LYS A 189 -38.62 -9.05 -14.55
CA LYS A 189 -40.02 -9.43 -14.56
C LYS A 189 -40.69 -8.19 -15.13
N THR A 190 -40.91 -8.19 -16.43
CA THR A 190 -41.88 -7.31 -17.04
C THR A 190 -43.12 -7.54 -16.20
N MET A 191 -43.50 -6.52 -15.45
CA MET A 191 -44.73 -6.54 -14.69
C MET A 191 -45.82 -6.94 -15.69
N PRO A 192 -46.56 -8.03 -15.46
CA PRO A 192 -47.51 -8.50 -16.46
C PRO A 192 -48.50 -7.36 -16.72
N SER A 193 -48.62 -6.98 -17.99
CA SER A 193 -49.49 -5.91 -18.48
C SER A 193 -50.99 -6.20 -18.28
N SER A 194 -51.34 -7.25 -17.53
CA SER A 194 -52.70 -7.65 -17.19
C SER A 194 -53.26 -7.05 -15.89
N LEU A 195 -52.50 -6.16 -15.20
CA LEU A 195 -53.01 -5.42 -14.03
C LEU A 195 -53.53 -4.01 -14.34
N PHE A 196 -53.48 -3.58 -15.61
CA PHE A 196 -54.17 -2.37 -16.07
C PHE A 196 -55.50 -2.73 -16.74
N ASN A 197 -56.44 -3.26 -15.96
CA ASN A 197 -57.84 -2.95 -16.23
C ASN A 197 -58.12 -1.60 -15.57
N SER A 198 -58.29 -0.59 -16.41
CA SER A 198 -58.96 0.65 -16.09
C SER A 198 -60.34 0.33 -15.53
N ASP A 199 -60.50 0.42 -14.21
CA ASP A 199 -61.73 0.85 -13.52
C ASP A 199 -61.65 0.52 -12.02
N SER A 200 -60.95 1.36 -11.27
CA SER A 200 -61.22 1.71 -9.87
C SER A 200 -60.12 2.62 -9.34
N ALA A 201 -59.96 3.76 -10.01
CA ALA A 201 -59.27 4.89 -9.41
C ALA A 201 -60.06 5.37 -8.17
N PHE A 202 -59.32 5.73 -7.12
CA PHE A 202 -59.77 6.37 -5.88
C PHE A 202 -60.53 5.50 -4.87
N LYS A 203 -59.78 4.89 -3.95
CA LYS A 203 -59.96 5.10 -2.50
C LYS A 203 -58.90 4.34 -1.72
N LEU A 204 -57.97 5.11 -1.13
CA LEU A 204 -57.39 4.93 0.22
C LEU A 204 -55.98 5.49 0.22
N LEU A 205 -55.87 6.77 0.58
CA LEU A 205 -54.85 7.36 1.47
C LEU A 205 -55.18 8.85 1.63
N ILE A 206 -56.12 9.11 2.55
CA ILE A 206 -55.89 10.09 3.61
C ILE A 206 -55.27 9.29 4.74
#